data_AF-A0A925VVE8-F1
#
_entry.id   AF-A0A925VVE8-F1
#
_cell.length_a   1.000
_cell.length_b   1.000
_cell.length_c   1.000
_cell.angle_alpha   90.00
_cell.angle_beta   90.00
_cell.angle_gamma   90.00
#
_symmetry.space_group_name_H-M   'P 1'
#
loop_
_entity.id
_entity.type
_entity.pdbx_description
1 polymer ?
#
loop_
_entity_poly.entity_id
_entity_poly.type
_entity_poly.pdbx_seq_one_letter_code
_entity_poly.pdbx_strand_id
1 'polypeptide(L)'
;PRAAGGTVGVQDFGSVKENTAHVHRHITELLPPETLADRARLAALLTEAGILRPEDAAARQDFYLSTMQASLELVGRPFRQAAFDFGDPAYMQALYALGDDLMQQPELRQQREPRGSEHFIYLNRTYVGLYALLTELRAVVRTIG
;
A
#
# COMPACT_ATOMS: atom_id res chain seq x y z
N PRO A 1 -39.13 8.04 -13.89
CA PRO A 1 -37.79 8.53 -13.49
C PRO A 1 -37.11 7.55 -12.50
N ARG A 2 -36.31 6.64 -13.06
CA ARG A 2 -35.37 5.79 -12.32
C ARG A 2 -34.16 5.68 -13.24
N ALA A 3 -33.10 6.44 -12.97
CA ALA A 3 -31.83 6.19 -13.64
C ALA A 3 -31.38 4.80 -13.17
N ALA A 4 -31.10 3.91 -14.13
CA ALA A 4 -30.59 2.57 -13.87
C ALA A 4 -29.17 2.68 -13.28
N GLY A 5 -29.07 2.85 -11.96
CA GLY A 5 -27.82 3.06 -11.23
C GLY A 5 -27.12 1.73 -10.98
N GLY A 6 -25.86 1.63 -11.40
CA GLY A 6 -25.03 0.43 -11.22
C GLY A 6 -23.67 0.51 -11.91
N THR A 7 -23.41 1.56 -12.70
CA THR A 7 -22.13 1.78 -13.38
C THR A 7 -21.50 3.09 -12.92
N VAL A 8 -20.18 3.09 -12.78
CA VAL A 8 -19.38 4.28 -12.45
C VAL A 8 -18.75 4.80 -13.75
N GLY A 9 -18.99 6.07 -14.07
CA GLY A 9 -18.28 6.75 -15.15
C GLY A 9 -16.92 7.25 -14.66
N VAL A 10 -15.83 6.79 -15.28
CA VAL A 10 -14.47 7.31 -15.03
C VAL A 10 -14.12 8.25 -16.19
N GLN A 11 -13.89 9.53 -15.88
CA GLN A 11 -13.69 10.57 -16.91
C GLN A 11 -12.24 11.06 -17.01
N ASP A 12 -11.42 10.84 -15.97
CA ASP A 12 -10.01 11.26 -15.96
C ASP A 12 -9.07 10.08 -16.22
N PHE A 13 -8.32 10.15 -17.32
CA PHE A 13 -7.31 9.18 -17.74
C PHE A 13 -5.90 9.79 -17.80
N GLY A 14 -5.69 10.99 -17.26
CA GLY A 14 -4.40 11.70 -17.33
C GLY A 14 -3.25 11.03 -16.57
N SER A 15 -3.54 10.00 -15.77
CA SER A 15 -2.58 9.29 -14.92
C SER A 15 -2.47 7.79 -15.23
N VAL A 16 -2.84 7.32 -16.42
CA VAL A 16 -2.71 5.90 -16.82
C VAL A 16 -1.24 5.53 -17.02
N LYS A 17 -0.82 4.39 -16.47
CA LYS A 17 0.52 3.81 -16.64
C LYS A 17 0.40 2.37 -17.13
N GLU A 18 1.35 1.94 -17.95
CA GLU A 18 1.45 0.53 -18.34
C GLU A 18 1.81 -0.31 -17.10
N ASN A 19 0.90 -1.22 -16.74
CA ASN A 19 1.14 -2.21 -15.70
C ASN A 19 1.82 -3.42 -16.34
N THR A 20 3.14 -3.53 -16.18
CA THR A 20 3.87 -4.70 -16.67
C THR A 20 3.60 -5.90 -15.75
N ALA A 21 3.61 -7.12 -16.30
CA ALA A 21 3.38 -8.35 -15.51
C ALA A 21 4.31 -8.49 -14.29
N HIS A 22 5.47 -7.83 -14.34
CA HIS A 22 6.44 -7.73 -13.25
C HIS A 22 5.89 -6.96 -12.04
N VAL A 23 5.17 -5.86 -12.29
CA VAL A 23 4.61 -4.98 -11.26
C VAL A 23 3.49 -5.67 -10.49
N HIS A 24 2.59 -6.35 -11.21
CA HIS A 24 1.55 -7.16 -10.59
C HIS A 24 2.15 -8.25 -9.69
N ARG A 25 3.17 -8.96 -10.18
CA ARG A 25 3.86 -10.01 -9.43
C ARG A 25 4.44 -9.50 -8.11
N HIS A 26 5.13 -8.36 -8.13
CA HIS A 26 5.73 -7.79 -6.91
C HIS A 26 4.68 -7.48 -5.82
N ILE A 27 3.51 -6.96 -6.18
CA ILE A 27 2.45 -6.72 -5.19
C ILE A 27 1.92 -8.05 -4.64
N THR A 28 1.62 -9.01 -5.52
CA THR A 28 1.08 -10.31 -5.11
C THR A 28 2.06 -11.07 -4.23
N GLU A 29 3.37 -10.84 -4.36
CA GLU A 29 4.39 -11.46 -3.52
C GLU A 29 4.65 -10.72 -2.21
N LEU A 30 4.42 -9.41 -2.12
CA LEU A 30 4.67 -8.58 -0.92
C LEU A 30 3.58 -8.70 0.15
N LEU A 31 2.31 -8.76 -0.25
CA LEU A 31 1.15 -8.72 0.67
C LEU A 31 0.81 -10.02 1.43
N PRO A 32 1.17 -11.22 0.97
CA PRO A 32 0.85 -12.45 1.68
C PRO A 32 1.41 -12.46 3.12
N PRO A 33 0.64 -12.93 4.11
CA PRO A 33 1.07 -12.97 5.51
C PRO A 33 2.40 -13.69 5.72
N GLU A 34 2.66 -14.76 4.95
CA GLU A 34 3.90 -15.52 5.01
C GLU A 34 5.12 -14.70 4.56
N THR A 35 4.94 -13.78 3.61
CA THR A 35 6.01 -12.85 3.21
C THR A 35 6.27 -11.84 4.31
N LEU A 36 5.22 -11.29 4.92
CA LEU A 36 5.36 -10.28 5.97
C LEU A 36 5.89 -10.85 7.29
N ALA A 37 5.73 -12.16 7.52
CA ALA A 37 6.30 -12.88 8.65
C ALA A 37 7.78 -13.27 8.42
N ASP A 38 8.22 -13.38 7.16
CA ASP A 38 9.60 -13.69 6.80
C ASP A 38 10.39 -12.42 6.51
N ARG A 39 11.13 -11.95 7.54
CA ARG A 39 11.92 -10.72 7.46
C ARG A 39 12.96 -10.75 6.34
N ALA A 40 13.56 -11.90 6.06
CA ALA A 40 14.59 -12.02 5.01
C ALA A 40 13.95 -11.94 3.62
N ARG A 41 12.84 -12.64 3.42
CA ARG A 41 12.07 -12.58 2.18
C ARG A 41 11.51 -11.18 1.92
N LEU A 42 10.96 -10.53 2.94
CA LEU A 42 10.47 -9.16 2.85
C LEU A 42 11.61 -8.18 2.49
N ALA A 43 12.77 -8.31 3.12
CA ALA A 43 13.93 -7.47 2.81
C ALA A 43 14.39 -7.64 1.35
N ALA A 44 14.42 -8.86 0.83
CA ALA A 44 14.78 -9.13 -0.57
C ALA A 44 13.80 -8.44 -1.53
N LEU A 45 12.49 -8.62 -1.33
CA LEU A 45 11.46 -8.00 -2.18
C LEU A 45 11.47 -6.47 -2.09
N LEU A 46 11.72 -5.89 -0.90
CA LEU A 46 11.84 -4.45 -0.72
C LEU A 46 13.13 -3.88 -1.33
N THR A 47 14.20 -4.68 -1.42
CA THR A 47 15.43 -4.32 -2.13
C THR A 47 15.19 -4.30 -3.63
N GLU A 48 14.54 -5.32 -4.18
CA GLU A 48 14.13 -5.38 -5.59
C GLU A 48 13.17 -4.23 -5.94
N ALA A 49 12.27 -3.88 -5.03
CA ALA A 49 11.39 -2.74 -5.19
C ALA A 49 12.11 -1.39 -5.08
N GLY A 50 13.41 -1.34 -4.73
CA GLY A 50 14.20 -0.11 -4.58
C GLY A 50 13.90 0.69 -3.31
N ILE A 51 13.25 0.08 -2.32
CA ILE A 51 12.94 0.69 -1.03
C ILE A 51 14.14 0.58 -0.09
N LEU A 52 14.70 -0.63 0.01
CA LEU A 52 15.98 -0.87 0.68
C LEU A 52 17.10 -0.71 -0.35
N ARG A 53 18.17 0.01 0.02
CA ARG A 53 19.35 0.17 -0.83
C ARG A 53 20.55 -0.54 -0.20
N PRO A 54 21.37 -1.25 -0.98
CA PRO A 54 22.57 -1.95 -0.46
C PRO A 54 23.54 -1.03 0.30
N GLU A 55 23.62 0.23 -0.09
CA GLU A 55 24.48 1.25 0.52
C GLU A 55 23.93 1.87 1.81
N ASP A 56 22.70 1.55 2.21
CA ASP A 56 22.16 2.03 3.48
C ASP A 56 22.86 1.40 4.69
N ALA A 57 23.09 2.21 5.72
CA ALA A 57 23.52 1.69 7.02
C ALA A 57 22.48 0.72 7.59
N ALA A 58 22.92 -0.29 8.35
CA ALA A 58 22.05 -1.33 8.91
C ALA A 58 20.84 -0.77 9.67
N ALA A 59 21.03 0.24 10.52
CA ALA A 59 19.94 0.89 11.25
C ALA A 59 18.87 1.50 10.32
N ARG A 60 19.29 2.02 9.16
CA ARG A 60 18.38 2.59 8.16
C ARG A 60 17.66 1.49 7.39
N GLN A 61 18.33 0.40 7.04
CA GLN A 61 17.67 -0.76 6.42
C GLN A 61 16.60 -1.32 7.37
N ASP A 62 16.92 -1.50 8.65
CA ASP A 62 15.97 -1.96 9.66
C ASP A 62 14.79 -1.02 9.85
N PHE A 63 15.02 0.30 9.81
CA PHE A 63 13.97 1.31 9.86
C PHE A 63 12.98 1.15 8.71
N TYR A 64 13.46 1.15 7.45
CA TYR A 64 12.58 1.03 6.29
C TYR A 64 11.88 -0.33 6.25
N LEU A 65 12.60 -1.41 6.56
CA LEU A 65 12.03 -2.75 6.59
C LEU A 65 10.85 -2.85 7.58
N SER A 66 11.04 -2.34 8.80
CA SER A 66 10.00 -2.39 9.84
C SER A 66 8.83 -1.45 9.52
N THR A 67 9.12 -0.27 8.97
CA THR A 67 8.10 0.69 8.52
C THR A 67 7.23 0.12 7.41
N MET A 68 7.85 -0.53 6.43
CA MET A 68 7.15 -1.16 5.31
C MET A 68 6.37 -2.39 5.76
N GLN A 69 6.92 -3.19 6.68
CA GLN A 69 6.21 -4.32 7.26
C GLN A 69 4.90 -3.88 7.94
N ALA A 70 4.95 -2.86 8.80
CA ALA A 70 3.76 -2.31 9.45
C ALA A 70 2.74 -1.75 8.44
N SER A 71 3.22 -1.04 7.42
CA SER A 71 2.36 -0.45 6.39
C SER A 71 1.69 -1.53 5.52
N LEU A 72 2.46 -2.51 5.04
CA LEU A 72 1.96 -3.61 4.21
C LEU A 72 1.04 -4.55 5.00
N GLU A 73 1.26 -4.71 6.30
CA GLU A 73 0.39 -5.50 7.16
C GLU A 73 -1.01 -4.88 7.24
N LEU A 74 -1.09 -3.56 7.40
CA LEU A 74 -2.37 -2.85 7.45
C LEU A 74 -3.05 -2.81 6.07
N VAL A 75 -2.31 -2.44 5.04
CA VAL A 75 -2.81 -2.35 3.65
C VAL A 75 -3.13 -3.74 3.08
N GLY A 76 -2.51 -4.80 3.59
CA GLY A 76 -2.77 -6.18 3.17
C GLY A 76 -4.09 -6.76 3.71
N ARG A 77 -4.68 -6.18 4.76
CA ARG A 77 -5.86 -6.77 5.44
C ARG A 77 -7.06 -7.00 4.52
N PRO A 78 -7.44 -6.07 3.61
CA PRO A 78 -8.57 -6.29 2.72
C PRO A 78 -8.43 -7.53 1.83
N PHE A 79 -7.20 -7.87 1.43
CA PHE A 79 -6.94 -9.02 0.55
C PHE A 79 -7.02 -10.38 1.25
N ARG A 80 -7.20 -10.42 2.57
CA ARG A 80 -7.21 -11.65 3.38
C ARG A 80 -8.61 -12.09 3.78
N GLN A 81 -9.62 -11.35 3.35
CA GLN A 81 -11.02 -11.58 3.69
C GLN A 81 -11.84 -11.69 2.42
N ALA A 82 -12.99 -12.37 2.47
CA ALA A 82 -13.91 -12.47 1.32
C ALA A 82 -14.64 -11.15 1.04
N ALA A 83 -14.91 -10.39 2.08
CA ALA A 83 -15.38 -9.03 2.02
C ALA A 83 -14.69 -8.21 3.12
N PHE A 84 -14.54 -6.92 2.89
CA PHE A 84 -13.88 -6.01 3.82
C PHE A 84 -14.70 -4.74 4.00
N ASP A 85 -14.89 -4.33 5.25
CA ASP A 85 -15.58 -3.10 5.62
C ASP A 85 -14.57 -1.95 5.81
N PHE A 86 -14.48 -1.07 4.82
CA PHE A 86 -13.63 0.13 4.91
C PHE A 86 -14.21 1.20 5.83
N GLY A 87 -15.45 1.04 6.29
CA GLY A 87 -16.09 1.88 7.30
C GLY A 87 -15.85 1.43 8.75
N ASP A 88 -15.12 0.33 8.98
CA ASP A 88 -14.80 -0.15 10.34
C ASP A 88 -13.98 0.91 11.10
N PRO A 89 -14.50 1.46 12.22
CA PRO A 89 -13.81 2.48 13.00
C PRO A 89 -12.42 2.04 13.48
N ALA A 90 -12.22 0.76 13.79
CA ALA A 90 -10.93 0.25 14.25
C ALA A 90 -9.90 0.24 13.12
N TYR A 91 -10.32 -0.14 11.92
CA TYR A 91 -9.45 -0.10 10.74
C TYR A 91 -9.11 1.34 10.33
N MET A 92 -10.11 2.24 10.33
CA MET A 92 -9.91 3.66 10.07
C MET A 92 -8.91 4.27 11.05
N GLN A 93 -9.08 4.00 12.34
CA GLN A 93 -8.18 4.49 13.38
C GLN A 93 -6.75 3.99 13.15
N ALA A 94 -6.58 2.72 12.78
CA ALA A 94 -5.26 2.16 12.48
C ALA A 94 -4.61 2.83 11.25
N LEU A 95 -5.38 3.13 10.20
CA LEU A 95 -4.88 3.83 9.00
C LEU A 95 -4.43 5.25 9.33
N TYR A 96 -5.22 6.00 10.11
CA TYR A 96 -4.84 7.35 10.53
C TYR A 96 -3.63 7.34 11.45
N ALA A 97 -3.59 6.43 12.42
CA ALA A 97 -2.44 6.30 13.33
C ALA A 97 -1.14 5.98 12.56
N LEU A 98 -1.19 5.07 11.58
CA LEU A 98 -0.04 4.80 10.72
C LEU A 98 0.39 6.07 9.97
N GLY A 99 -0.55 6.81 9.38
CA GLY A 99 -0.25 8.06 8.67
C GLY A 99 0.42 9.10 9.57
N ASP A 100 -0.12 9.30 10.78
CA ASP A 100 0.43 10.22 11.77
C ASP A 100 1.84 9.79 12.21
N ASP A 101 2.04 8.51 12.54
CA ASP A 101 3.33 7.95 12.93
C ASP A 101 4.39 8.18 11.86
N LEU A 102 4.05 7.92 10.59
CA LEU A 102 4.93 8.16 9.44
C LEU A 102 5.28 9.64 9.26
N MET A 103 4.32 10.55 9.49
CA MET A 103 4.55 12.00 9.42
C MET A 103 5.43 12.55 10.55
N GLN A 104 5.48 11.86 11.70
CA GLN A 104 6.31 12.24 12.82
C GLN A 104 7.75 11.72 12.70
N GLN A 105 8.04 10.71 11.87
CA GLN A 105 9.40 10.18 11.71
C GLN A 105 10.33 11.18 11.00
N PRO A 106 11.37 11.71 11.67
CA PRO A 106 12.30 12.66 11.06
C PRO A 106 13.00 12.10 9.82
N GLU A 107 13.32 10.81 9.82
CA GLU A 107 13.98 10.09 8.73
C GLU A 107 13.15 10.14 7.44
N LEU A 108 11.83 10.01 7.54
CA LEU A 108 10.91 10.09 6.38
C LEU A 108 10.72 11.53 5.93
N ARG A 109 10.62 12.49 6.86
CA ARG A 109 10.48 13.91 6.54
C ARG A 109 11.72 14.50 5.87
N GLN A 110 12.90 14.03 6.25
CA GLN A 110 14.19 14.50 5.73
C GLN A 110 14.59 13.77 4.43
N GLN A 111 13.83 12.76 4.01
CA GLN A 111 14.08 12.02 2.79
C GLN A 111 13.85 12.92 1.56
N ARG A 112 14.94 13.32 0.90
CA ARG A 112 14.90 14.17 -0.30
C ARG A 112 14.71 13.39 -1.60
N GLU A 113 15.26 12.18 -1.65
CA GLU A 113 15.14 11.29 -2.82
C GLU A 113 13.98 10.32 -2.64
N PRO A 114 13.13 10.13 -3.65
CA PRO A 114 12.14 9.06 -3.63
C PRO A 114 12.82 7.70 -3.42
N ARG A 115 12.20 6.87 -2.58
CA ARG A 115 12.54 5.45 -2.43
C ARG A 115 11.46 4.61 -3.07
N GLY A 116 11.87 3.51 -3.69
CA GLY A 116 11.00 2.66 -4.49
C GLY A 116 11.16 2.92 -5.98
N SER A 117 10.90 1.88 -6.78
CA SER A 117 10.75 2.00 -8.23
C SER A 117 9.59 2.93 -8.58
N GLU A 118 9.60 3.52 -9.78
CA GLU A 118 8.50 4.36 -10.26
C GLU A 118 7.15 3.61 -10.15
N HIS A 119 7.15 2.32 -10.47
CA HIS A 119 5.99 1.45 -10.35
C HIS A 119 5.50 1.31 -8.90
N PHE A 120 6.41 1.08 -7.95
CA PHE A 120 6.05 0.95 -6.54
C PHE A 120 5.45 2.25 -5.99
N ILE A 121 6.08 3.39 -6.31
CA ILE A 121 5.60 4.71 -5.89
C ILE A 121 4.21 5.00 -6.46
N TYR A 122 4.00 4.70 -7.74
CA TYR A 122 2.71 4.87 -8.41
C TYR A 122 1.62 4.04 -7.74
N LEU A 123 1.86 2.73 -7.57
CA LEU A 123 0.92 1.83 -6.94
C LEU A 123 0.57 2.24 -5.51
N ASN A 124 1.58 2.60 -4.71
CA ASN A 124 1.35 3.06 -3.35
C ASN A 124 0.43 4.30 -3.33
N ARG A 125 0.66 5.27 -4.22
CA ARG A 125 -0.21 6.45 -4.35
C ARG A 125 -1.63 6.08 -4.78
N THR A 126 -1.78 5.16 -5.74
CA THR A 126 -3.09 4.67 -6.17
C THR A 126 -3.84 3.97 -5.04
N TYR A 127 -3.19 3.09 -4.27
CA TYR A 127 -3.81 2.39 -3.15
C TYR A 127 -4.18 3.32 -2.00
N VAL A 128 -3.33 4.29 -1.66
CA VAL A 128 -3.64 5.31 -0.66
C VAL A 128 -4.89 6.10 -1.06
N GLY A 129 -4.96 6.58 -2.31
CA GLY A 129 -6.14 7.31 -2.80
C GLY A 129 -7.40 6.46 -2.82
N LEU A 130 -7.29 5.20 -3.27
CA LEU A 130 -8.41 4.26 -3.26
C LEU A 130 -8.90 3.98 -1.84
N TYR A 131 -7.99 3.75 -0.89
CA TYR A 131 -8.36 3.42 0.48
C TYR A 131 -8.99 4.63 1.18
N ALA A 132 -8.48 5.83 0.93
CA ALA A 132 -9.10 7.07 1.41
C ALA A 132 -10.55 7.19 0.89
N LEU A 133 -10.76 6.97 -0.40
CA LEU A 133 -12.10 7.02 -1.01
C LEU A 133 -13.04 5.95 -0.46
N LEU A 134 -12.60 4.69 -0.36
CA LEU A 134 -13.41 3.60 0.18
C LEU A 134 -13.76 3.82 1.66
N THR A 135 -12.85 4.42 2.41
CA THR A 135 -13.05 4.82 3.80
C THR A 135 -14.08 5.94 3.92
N GLU A 136 -13.96 6.98 3.10
CA GLU A 136 -14.92 8.09 3.06
C GLU A 136 -16.33 7.62 2.70
N LEU A 137 -16.44 6.68 1.75
CA LEU A 137 -17.69 6.05 1.36
C LEU A 137 -18.21 5.02 2.37
N ARG A 138 -17.40 4.63 3.37
CA ARG A 138 -17.68 3.52 4.29
C ARG A 138 -18.11 2.25 3.55
N ALA A 139 -17.38 1.94 2.48
CA ALA A 139 -17.75 0.89 1.56
C ALA A 139 -17.46 -0.51 2.14
N VAL A 140 -18.38 -1.44 1.93
CA VAL A 140 -18.13 -2.88 2.10
C VAL A 140 -17.84 -3.47 0.73
N VAL A 141 -16.61 -3.96 0.53
CA VAL A 141 -16.12 -4.44 -0.77
C VAL A 141 -15.91 -5.95 -0.72
N ARG A 142 -16.34 -6.67 -1.76
CA ARG A 142 -15.96 -8.07 -1.96
C ARG A 142 -14.55 -8.13 -2.53
N THR A 143 -13.65 -8.77 -1.80
CA THR A 143 -12.20 -8.72 -2.02
C THR A 143 -11.62 -10.02 -2.58
N ILE A 144 -12.44 -11.06 -2.68
CA ILE A 144 -12.12 -12.30 -3.39
C ILE A 144 -13.15 -12.48 -4.51
N GLY A 145 -12.68 -12.50 -5.74
CA GLY A 145 -13.47 -12.67 -6.96
C GLY A 145 -12.60 -13.20 -8.08
#